data_AF-A0A024UCW6-F1
#
_entry.id   AF-A0A024UCW6-F1
#
_cell.length_a   1.000
_cell.length_b   1.000
_cell.length_c   1.000
_cell.angle_alpha   90.00
_cell.angle_beta   90.00
_cell.angle_gamma   90.00
#
_symmetry.space_group_name_H-M   'P 1'
#
loop_
_entity.id
_entity.type
_entity.pdbx_description
1 polymer ?
#
loop_
_entity_poly.entity_id
_entity_poly.type
_entity_poly.pdbx_seq_one_letter_code
_entity_poly.pdbx_strand_id
1 'polypeptide(L)'
;MRAEVLLVLGTAGVAASAGVKHPAVGLQCLQRQDCGFLPGLACINQTCAHCTTNADCGMFPTDLSKRCIVLPTTRSTVCIEKNLFDPFTAADVFATCMAFLSAALGSGCGVGGGGLLVPLYILVVGLSPKHAIPLSKATIFGGAAATFFVNFRKPHPLRPKRPLIDYALAAMMEPPTLVGSIFGVMFNRIFPSWLILILLITLLSYTSYRTLQKGYKVFGKEQLALHTATAPPADESTSCLIHIDKVKRKVEWCARKWLLVTRESRQRRVQRRDDEADFKSLPPLVLPPNKEEFFAKTRAALATDECTTFPMQNVLPLFACWCVVVAQAIVLGGHGAPSLLGIPCGTMAYWLLTFVPLAILLRIMAWMGQRLRLRNRLRVLSKAVFVDGDVHWTRAKTHVVFPLYCVVAGIAAGLLGIGGGSKRCDRMFEGDLDRGHGQRSCHA
;
A
#
# COMPACT_ATOMS: atom_id res chain seq x y z
N MET A 1 -0.69 -48.48 19.93
CA MET A 1 -0.59 -47.08 19.47
C MET A 1 -0.74 -47.04 17.96
N ARG A 2 -1.93 -46.68 17.49
CA ARG A 2 -2.27 -46.22 16.13
C ARG A 2 -3.78 -45.94 16.17
N ALA A 3 -4.15 -44.68 16.12
CA ALA A 3 -5.54 -44.25 15.96
C ALA A 3 -5.69 -43.77 14.52
N GLU A 4 -6.47 -44.51 13.73
CA GLU A 4 -6.91 -44.10 12.40
C GLU A 4 -8.27 -43.41 12.52
N VAL A 5 -8.39 -42.26 11.86
CA VAL A 5 -9.61 -41.46 11.74
C VAL A 5 -10.31 -41.87 10.45
N LEU A 6 -11.49 -42.47 10.61
CA LEU A 6 -12.33 -42.95 9.51
C LEU A 6 -13.15 -41.79 8.91
N LEU A 7 -12.96 -41.54 7.61
CA LEU A 7 -13.81 -40.71 6.76
C LEU A 7 -15.22 -41.32 6.63
N VAL A 8 -16.27 -40.52 6.85
CA VAL A 8 -17.63 -40.86 6.41
C VAL A 8 -17.98 -40.02 5.18
N LEU A 9 -17.99 -40.70 4.03
CA LEU A 9 -18.62 -40.25 2.79
C LEU A 9 -20.15 -40.31 2.95
N GLY A 10 -20.79 -39.15 3.03
CA GLY A 10 -22.24 -39.02 2.92
C GLY A 10 -22.62 -38.54 1.52
N THR A 11 -23.10 -39.45 0.68
CA THR A 11 -23.77 -39.15 -0.58
C THR A 11 -25.11 -38.47 -0.28
N ALA A 12 -25.16 -37.13 -0.36
CA ALA A 12 -26.43 -36.40 -0.36
C ALA A 12 -26.94 -36.31 -1.81
N GLY A 13 -27.86 -37.22 -2.15
CA GLY A 13 -28.67 -37.13 -3.35
C GLY A 13 -29.46 -35.82 -3.38
N VAL A 14 -29.66 -35.32 -4.60
CA VAL A 14 -30.46 -34.14 -4.92
C VAL A 14 -31.91 -34.36 -4.45
N ALA A 15 -32.25 -33.81 -3.28
CA ALA A 15 -33.63 -33.64 -2.87
C ALA A 15 -34.05 -32.21 -3.21
N ALA A 16 -34.98 -32.08 -4.16
CA ALA A 16 -35.70 -30.85 -4.42
C ALA A 16 -36.46 -30.43 -3.14
N SER A 17 -35.96 -29.42 -2.43
CA SER A 17 -36.57 -28.96 -1.18
C SER A 17 -37.78 -28.07 -1.47
N ALA A 18 -38.97 -28.65 -1.40
CA ALA A 18 -40.18 -27.92 -1.07
C ALA A 18 -40.02 -27.29 0.33
N GLY A 19 -40.13 -25.96 0.42
CA GLY A 19 -40.46 -25.17 1.61
C GLY A 19 -39.90 -25.62 2.97
N VAL A 20 -38.59 -25.55 3.18
CA VAL A 20 -38.05 -25.59 4.55
C VAL A 20 -38.34 -24.24 5.22
N LYS A 21 -39.39 -24.18 6.04
CA LYS A 21 -39.62 -23.04 6.96
C LYS A 21 -38.48 -23.01 7.97
N HIS A 22 -37.60 -22.02 7.88
CA HIS A 22 -36.57 -21.82 8.90
C HIS A 22 -37.25 -21.57 10.27
N PRO A 23 -36.72 -22.11 11.37
CA PRO A 23 -37.33 -22.00 12.71
C PRO A 23 -37.39 -20.58 13.24
N ALA A 24 -36.68 -19.63 12.60
CA ALA A 24 -36.73 -18.21 12.94
C ALA A 24 -37.93 -17.46 12.34
N VAL A 25 -38.61 -18.03 11.33
CA VAL A 25 -39.74 -17.38 10.66
C VAL A 25 -40.97 -17.43 11.57
N GLY A 26 -41.54 -16.28 11.91
CA GLY A 26 -42.70 -16.15 12.80
C GLY A 26 -42.38 -15.91 14.28
N LEU A 27 -41.10 -15.82 14.66
CA LEU A 27 -40.70 -15.34 15.99
C LEU A 27 -41.06 -13.84 16.14
N GLN A 28 -41.37 -13.44 17.36
CA GLN A 28 -41.53 -12.02 17.67
C GLN A 28 -40.18 -11.29 17.63
N CYS A 29 -40.18 -10.11 17.03
CA CYS A 29 -39.00 -9.26 16.91
C CYS A 29 -39.37 -7.80 17.18
N LEU A 30 -38.41 -7.06 17.72
CA LEU A 30 -38.46 -5.59 17.81
C LEU A 30 -37.50 -4.99 16.78
N GLN A 31 -36.39 -5.66 16.52
CA GLN A 31 -35.36 -5.24 15.62
C GLN A 31 -34.95 -6.37 14.68
N ARG A 32 -34.40 -6.01 13.52
CA ARG A 32 -33.95 -7.00 12.52
C ARG A 32 -32.94 -8.00 13.08
N GLN A 33 -32.12 -7.61 14.05
CA GLN A 33 -31.10 -8.47 14.66
C GLN A 33 -31.70 -9.64 15.46
N ASP A 34 -32.95 -9.49 15.93
CA ASP A 34 -33.67 -10.51 16.71
C ASP A 34 -34.03 -11.72 15.84
N CYS A 35 -34.17 -11.51 14.52
CA CYS A 35 -34.47 -12.57 13.55
C CYS A 35 -33.26 -13.43 13.16
N GLY A 36 -32.10 -13.19 13.79
CA GLY A 36 -30.86 -13.92 13.58
C GLY A 36 -30.08 -13.49 12.34
N PHE A 37 -28.98 -14.18 12.04
CA PHE A 37 -28.01 -13.80 11.01
C PHE A 37 -28.38 -14.27 9.59
N LEU A 38 -29.62 -14.72 9.36
CA LEU A 38 -30.00 -15.18 8.02
C LEU A 38 -30.11 -14.01 7.04
N PRO A 39 -29.54 -14.10 5.84
CA PRO A 39 -29.33 -12.96 4.96
C PRO A 39 -30.60 -12.41 4.28
N GLY A 40 -31.80 -12.92 4.58
CA GLY A 40 -33.07 -12.50 3.99
C GLY A 40 -34.21 -12.21 4.97
N LEU A 41 -33.99 -12.38 6.27
CA LEU A 41 -35.00 -12.08 7.27
C LEU A 41 -34.96 -10.61 7.71
N ALA A 42 -36.16 -10.08 7.87
CA ALA A 42 -36.48 -8.75 8.35
C ALA A 42 -37.57 -8.84 9.42
N CYS A 43 -37.63 -7.84 10.29
CA CYS A 43 -38.71 -7.72 11.25
C CYS A 43 -39.87 -6.98 10.60
N ILE A 44 -40.91 -7.70 10.19
CA ILE A 44 -42.10 -7.14 9.52
C ILE A 44 -43.28 -7.34 10.46
N ASN A 45 -43.90 -6.24 10.88
CA ASN A 45 -45.05 -6.26 11.77
C ASN A 45 -44.80 -7.06 13.07
N GLN A 46 -43.66 -6.80 13.72
CA GLN A 46 -43.18 -7.52 14.93
C GLN A 46 -42.97 -9.03 14.76
N THR A 47 -42.90 -9.52 13.52
CA THR A 47 -42.63 -10.93 13.23
C THR A 47 -41.49 -11.08 12.25
N CYS A 48 -40.66 -12.10 12.46
CA CYS A 48 -39.56 -12.41 11.56
C CYS A 48 -40.09 -13.00 10.26
N ALA A 49 -39.95 -12.26 9.16
CA ALA A 49 -40.41 -12.65 7.83
C ALA A 49 -39.35 -12.35 6.77
N HIS A 50 -39.55 -12.89 5.56
CA HIS A 50 -38.69 -12.59 4.42
C HIS A 50 -38.90 -11.16 3.93
N CYS A 51 -37.81 -10.48 3.57
CA CYS A 51 -37.91 -9.12 3.03
C CYS A 51 -38.75 -9.09 1.75
N THR A 52 -39.57 -8.04 1.60
CA THR A 52 -40.40 -7.80 0.41
C THR A 52 -40.10 -6.44 -0.21
N THR A 53 -39.81 -5.44 0.63
CA THR A 53 -39.43 -4.09 0.22
C THR A 53 -38.00 -3.76 0.67
N ASN A 54 -37.42 -2.70 0.11
CA ASN A 54 -36.08 -2.25 0.50
C ASN A 54 -36.05 -1.74 1.95
N ALA A 55 -37.14 -1.14 2.44
CA ALA A 55 -37.25 -0.61 3.79
C ALA A 55 -37.14 -1.71 4.86
N ASP A 56 -37.58 -2.93 4.55
CA ASP A 56 -37.53 -4.09 5.46
C ASP A 56 -36.08 -4.48 5.83
N CYS A 57 -35.12 -4.14 4.96
CA CYS A 57 -33.71 -4.49 5.17
C CYS A 57 -32.97 -3.47 6.06
N GLY A 58 -33.50 -2.26 6.27
CA GLY A 58 -32.89 -1.23 7.10
C GLY A 58 -32.98 -1.54 8.60
N MET A 59 -32.17 -0.86 9.42
CA MET A 59 -32.38 -0.84 10.89
C MET A 59 -33.59 0.02 11.28
N PHE A 60 -33.89 1.02 10.45
CA PHE A 60 -35.02 1.94 10.57
C PHE A 60 -35.74 2.08 9.21
N PRO A 61 -37.00 2.52 9.17
CA PRO A 61 -37.74 2.72 7.91
C PRO A 61 -37.07 3.73 6.96
N THR A 62 -36.26 4.65 7.50
CA THR A 62 -35.49 5.67 6.76
C THR A 62 -34.09 5.20 6.34
N ASP A 63 -33.65 4.03 6.81
CA ASP A 63 -32.34 3.47 6.54
C ASP A 63 -32.32 2.76 5.18
N LEU A 64 -31.96 3.52 4.14
CA LEU A 64 -31.85 3.06 2.76
C LEU A 64 -30.49 2.41 2.43
N SER A 65 -29.68 2.05 3.44
CA SER A 65 -28.35 1.44 3.24
C SER A 65 -28.40 0.06 2.59
N LYS A 66 -29.54 -0.64 2.69
CA LYS A 66 -29.75 -2.00 2.20
C LYS A 66 -31.01 -2.08 1.33
N ARG A 67 -31.03 -3.06 0.44
CA ARG A 67 -32.14 -3.36 -0.46
C ARG A 67 -32.47 -4.85 -0.43
N CYS A 68 -33.73 -5.18 -0.69
CA CYS A 68 -34.17 -6.56 -0.81
C CYS A 68 -34.09 -6.99 -2.27
N ILE A 69 -33.43 -8.12 -2.54
CA ILE A 69 -33.40 -8.73 -3.87
C ILE A 69 -33.96 -10.15 -3.81
N VAL A 70 -34.63 -10.57 -4.88
CA VAL A 70 -35.08 -11.96 -5.06
C VAL A 70 -34.06 -12.66 -5.95
N LEU A 71 -33.42 -13.72 -5.46
CA LEU A 71 -32.48 -14.49 -6.28
C LEU A 71 -33.24 -15.26 -7.36
N PRO A 72 -32.92 -15.08 -8.65
CA PRO A 72 -33.64 -15.73 -9.75
C PRO A 72 -33.44 -17.26 -9.76
N THR A 73 -32.32 -17.75 -9.25
CA THR A 73 -31.96 -19.19 -9.24
C THR A 73 -32.63 -19.99 -8.13
N THR A 74 -32.79 -19.40 -6.94
CA THR A 74 -33.29 -20.09 -5.74
C THR A 74 -34.62 -19.56 -5.23
N ARG A 75 -35.19 -18.51 -5.85
CA ARG A 75 -36.38 -17.77 -5.41
C ARG A 75 -36.34 -17.32 -3.94
N SER A 76 -35.14 -17.26 -3.34
CA SER A 76 -34.92 -16.80 -1.98
C SER A 76 -34.69 -15.30 -1.95
N THR A 77 -35.24 -14.60 -0.97
CA THR A 77 -34.98 -13.17 -0.78
C THR A 77 -33.74 -12.94 0.07
N VAL A 78 -32.95 -11.92 -0.29
CA VAL A 78 -31.71 -11.55 0.39
C VAL A 78 -31.61 -10.03 0.49
N CYS A 79 -31.22 -9.54 1.65
CA CYS A 79 -30.90 -8.15 1.89
C CYS A 79 -29.42 -7.89 1.58
N ILE A 80 -29.14 -7.09 0.56
CA ILE A 80 -27.78 -6.70 0.14
C ILE A 80 -27.63 -5.19 0.28
N GLU A 81 -26.42 -4.68 0.41
CA GLU A 81 -26.13 -3.25 0.33
C GLU A 81 -26.72 -2.62 -0.95
N LYS A 82 -27.11 -1.34 -0.82
CA LYS A 82 -27.61 -0.55 -1.95
C LYS A 82 -26.56 -0.40 -3.06
N ASN A 83 -27.01 -0.09 -4.28
CA ASN A 83 -26.10 0.26 -5.36
C ASN A 83 -25.44 1.62 -5.08
N LEU A 84 -24.32 1.88 -5.76
CA LEU A 84 -23.57 3.13 -5.58
C LEU A 84 -24.38 4.39 -5.96
N PHE A 85 -25.29 4.27 -6.94
CA PHE A 85 -26.03 5.40 -7.50
C PHE A 85 -27.53 5.41 -7.17
N ASP A 86 -28.10 4.28 -6.70
CA ASP A 86 -29.54 4.14 -6.47
C ASP A 86 -29.85 3.46 -5.13
N PRO A 87 -30.68 4.08 -4.26
CA PRO A 87 -31.09 5.49 -4.25
C PRO A 87 -29.94 6.39 -3.76
N PHE A 88 -29.69 7.50 -4.45
CA PHE A 88 -28.71 8.50 -4.04
C PHE A 88 -29.25 9.35 -2.88
N THR A 89 -28.68 9.20 -1.69
CA THR A 89 -29.14 9.89 -0.48
C THR A 89 -28.22 11.06 -0.10
N ALA A 90 -28.70 11.97 0.74
CA ALA A 90 -27.88 13.09 1.25
C ALA A 90 -26.62 12.61 1.99
N ALA A 91 -26.66 11.42 2.60
CA ALA A 91 -25.49 10.79 3.21
C ALA A 91 -24.39 10.47 2.18
N ASP A 92 -24.74 10.14 0.93
CA ASP A 92 -23.77 9.87 -0.14
C ASP A 92 -23.10 11.17 -0.62
N VAL A 93 -23.86 12.26 -0.72
CA VAL A 93 -23.31 13.60 -1.00
C VAL A 93 -22.34 14.02 0.11
N PHE A 94 -22.73 13.86 1.37
CA PHE A 94 -21.87 14.18 2.49
C PHE A 94 -20.60 13.31 2.52
N ALA A 95 -20.75 12.00 2.29
CA ALA A 95 -19.63 11.07 2.21
C ALA A 95 -18.68 11.40 1.04
N THR A 96 -19.19 11.79 -0.13
CA THR A 96 -18.36 12.16 -1.27
C THR A 96 -17.61 13.48 -1.04
N CYS A 97 -18.25 14.49 -0.46
CA CYS A 97 -17.59 15.73 -0.05
C CYS A 97 -16.47 15.48 0.99
N MET A 98 -16.75 14.67 2.02
CA MET A 98 -15.76 14.30 3.02
C MET A 98 -14.62 13.46 2.45
N ALA A 99 -14.93 12.54 1.52
CA ALA A 99 -13.93 11.75 0.81
C ALA A 99 -13.00 12.65 0.00
N PHE A 100 -13.56 13.63 -0.72
CA PHE A 100 -12.79 14.62 -1.47
C PHE A 100 -11.87 15.45 -0.55
N LEU A 101 -12.40 15.99 0.55
CA LEU A 101 -11.61 16.75 1.52
C LEU A 101 -10.49 15.90 2.13
N SER A 102 -10.78 14.65 2.50
CA SER A 102 -9.77 13.73 3.06
C SER A 102 -8.67 13.40 2.04
N ALA A 103 -9.03 13.23 0.77
CA ALA A 103 -8.08 12.99 -0.32
C ALA A 103 -7.22 14.22 -0.60
N ALA A 104 -7.81 15.42 -0.59
CA ALA A 104 -7.11 16.69 -0.79
C ALA A 104 -6.09 16.95 0.33
N LEU A 105 -6.53 16.88 1.60
CA LEU A 105 -5.66 17.05 2.76
C LEU A 105 -4.56 15.97 2.80
N GLY A 106 -4.93 14.71 2.55
CA GLY A 106 -3.97 13.61 2.53
C GLY A 106 -2.93 13.72 1.42
N SER A 107 -3.28 14.33 0.29
CA SER A 107 -2.33 14.61 -0.81
C SER A 107 -1.36 15.74 -0.44
N GLY A 108 -1.84 16.79 0.24
CA GLY A 108 -1.00 17.85 0.78
C GLY A 108 0.01 17.35 1.82
N CYS A 109 -0.38 16.36 2.64
CA CYS A 109 0.50 15.73 3.63
C CYS A 109 1.45 14.68 3.04
N GLY A 110 1.35 14.32 1.76
CA GLY A 110 2.18 13.28 1.12
C GLY A 110 1.85 11.84 1.54
N VAL A 111 0.84 11.62 2.40
CA VAL A 111 0.43 10.30 2.89
C VAL A 111 -0.58 9.64 1.94
N GLY A 112 -1.29 10.42 1.12
CA GLY A 112 -2.39 9.94 0.26
C GLY A 112 -3.60 9.53 1.11
N GLY A 113 -4.68 10.32 1.05
CA GLY A 113 -5.82 10.28 1.99
C GLY A 113 -6.64 8.99 2.09
N GLY A 114 -6.20 7.89 1.45
CA GLY A 114 -6.92 6.63 1.37
C GLY A 114 -7.19 5.92 2.70
N GLY A 115 -6.41 6.21 3.74
CA GLY A 115 -6.59 5.60 5.07
C GLY A 115 -7.92 5.95 5.75
N LEU A 116 -8.48 7.14 5.45
CA LEU A 116 -9.71 7.63 6.07
C LEU A 116 -10.97 7.23 5.31
N LEU A 117 -10.84 6.79 4.05
CA LEU A 117 -11.98 6.50 3.17
C LEU A 117 -12.78 5.30 3.65
N VAL A 118 -12.13 4.22 4.10
CA VAL A 118 -12.84 3.02 4.57
C VAL A 118 -13.66 3.30 5.84
N PRO A 119 -13.10 3.89 6.92
CA PRO A 119 -13.89 4.30 8.07
C PRO A 119 -15.02 5.27 7.73
N LEU A 120 -14.77 6.23 6.82
CA LEU A 120 -15.78 7.18 6.37
C LEU A 120 -16.98 6.49 5.73
N TYR A 121 -16.75 5.55 4.81
CA TYR A 121 -17.84 4.79 4.16
C TYR A 121 -18.61 3.90 5.13
N ILE A 122 -17.94 3.35 6.15
CA ILE A 122 -18.60 2.53 7.17
C ILE A 122 -19.48 3.40 8.08
N LEU A 123 -18.97 4.54 8.56
CA LEU A 123 -19.66 5.37 9.55
C LEU A 123 -20.74 6.28 8.94
N VAL A 124 -20.49 6.85 7.77
CA VAL A 124 -21.39 7.82 7.13
C VAL A 124 -22.45 7.13 6.30
N VAL A 125 -22.05 6.12 5.52
CA VAL A 125 -22.95 5.43 4.57
C VAL A 125 -23.50 4.12 5.16
N GLY A 126 -22.91 3.60 6.24
CA GLY A 126 -23.36 2.34 6.86
C GLY A 126 -22.96 1.08 6.08
N LEU A 127 -21.98 1.18 5.17
CA LEU A 127 -21.55 0.06 4.34
C LEU A 127 -20.76 -0.95 5.16
N SER A 128 -20.94 -2.25 4.86
CA SER A 128 -20.08 -3.27 5.46
C SER A 128 -18.65 -3.16 4.91
N PRO A 129 -17.62 -3.58 5.67
CA PRO A 129 -16.23 -3.52 5.23
C PRO A 129 -15.97 -4.21 3.88
N LYS A 130 -16.73 -5.26 3.56
CA LYS A 130 -16.61 -6.01 2.30
C LYS A 130 -17.00 -5.18 1.07
N HIS A 131 -17.88 -4.19 1.24
CA HIS A 131 -18.29 -3.26 0.18
C HIS A 131 -17.53 -1.93 0.23
N ALA A 132 -17.21 -1.43 1.43
CA ALA A 132 -16.44 -0.20 1.61
C ALA A 132 -15.01 -0.29 1.07
N ILE A 133 -14.35 -1.46 1.18
CA ILE A 133 -12.96 -1.67 0.77
C ILE A 133 -12.78 -1.61 -0.77
N PRO A 134 -13.61 -2.28 -1.59
CA PRO A 134 -13.57 -2.10 -3.04
C PRO A 134 -13.83 -0.64 -3.47
N LEU A 135 -14.77 0.05 -2.84
CA LEU A 135 -15.07 1.45 -3.14
C LEU A 135 -13.89 2.38 -2.80
N SER A 136 -13.23 2.17 -1.67
CA SER A 136 -12.03 2.95 -1.30
C SER A 136 -10.88 2.73 -2.28
N LYS A 137 -10.72 1.50 -2.81
CA LYS A 137 -9.68 1.23 -3.81
C LYS A 137 -9.93 1.99 -5.11
N ALA A 138 -11.18 2.08 -5.56
CA ALA A 138 -11.54 2.83 -6.76
C ALA A 138 -11.24 4.33 -6.60
N THR A 139 -11.59 4.92 -5.45
CA THR A 139 -11.31 6.34 -5.18
C THR A 139 -9.82 6.63 -5.00
N ILE A 140 -9.07 5.75 -4.35
CA ILE A 140 -7.62 5.85 -4.23
C ILE A 140 -6.93 5.76 -5.60
N PHE A 141 -7.41 4.88 -6.49
CA PHE A 141 -6.89 4.77 -7.85
C PHE A 141 -7.06 6.08 -8.62
N GLY A 142 -8.23 6.71 -8.55
CA GLY A 142 -8.48 8.02 -9.16
C GLY A 142 -7.53 9.11 -8.64
N GLY A 143 -7.33 9.19 -7.32
CA GLY A 143 -6.38 10.12 -6.71
C GLY A 143 -4.92 9.87 -7.11
N ALA A 144 -4.51 8.61 -7.19
CA ALA A 144 -3.18 8.21 -7.64
C ALA A 144 -2.95 8.58 -9.12
N ALA A 145 -3.95 8.37 -9.99
CA ALA A 145 -3.89 8.78 -11.39
C ALA A 145 -3.73 10.30 -11.51
N ALA A 146 -4.54 11.09 -10.80
CA ALA A 146 -4.42 12.55 -10.78
C ALA A 146 -3.04 13.03 -10.31
N THR A 147 -2.52 12.43 -9.23
CA THR A 147 -1.18 12.75 -8.69
C THR A 147 -0.08 12.38 -9.69
N PHE A 148 -0.21 11.24 -10.38
CA PHE A 148 0.72 10.85 -11.43
C PHE A 148 0.74 11.87 -12.57
N PHE A 149 -0.44 12.29 -13.08
CA PHE A 149 -0.51 13.28 -14.16
C PHE A 149 0.10 14.63 -13.78
N VAL A 150 -0.13 15.11 -12.55
CA VAL A 150 0.45 16.38 -12.06
C VAL A 150 1.97 16.29 -11.89
N ASN A 151 2.49 15.14 -11.46
CA ASN A 151 3.92 14.96 -11.21
C ASN A 151 4.70 14.43 -12.41
N PHE A 152 4.02 13.98 -13.47
CA PHE A 152 4.63 13.35 -14.65
C PHE A 152 5.70 14.22 -15.32
N ARG A 153 5.48 15.55 -15.37
CA ARG A 153 6.42 16.52 -15.96
C ARG A 153 7.28 17.28 -14.95
N LYS A 154 7.22 16.93 -13.66
CA LYS A 154 8.01 17.65 -12.64
C LYS A 154 9.46 17.14 -12.61
N PRO A 155 10.45 18.05 -12.60
CA PRO A 155 11.86 17.67 -12.44
C PRO A 155 12.20 17.37 -10.98
N HIS A 156 13.29 16.64 -10.77
CA HIS A 156 13.83 16.31 -9.45
C HIS A 156 14.44 17.57 -8.77
N PRO A 157 14.17 17.82 -7.47
CA PRO A 157 14.60 19.06 -6.79
C PRO A 157 16.12 19.25 -6.74
N LEU A 158 16.89 18.16 -6.57
CA LEU A 158 18.35 18.22 -6.52
C LEU A 158 19.03 18.10 -7.90
N ARG A 159 18.30 17.71 -8.95
CA ARG A 159 18.84 17.51 -10.31
C ARG A 159 17.78 17.83 -11.37
N PRO A 160 17.76 19.06 -11.93
CA PRO A 160 16.70 19.52 -12.82
C PRO A 160 16.48 18.67 -14.08
N LYS A 161 17.52 17.99 -14.57
CA LYS A 161 17.44 17.16 -15.78
C LYS A 161 16.82 15.77 -15.55
N ARG A 162 16.69 15.31 -14.30
CA ARG A 162 16.10 14.01 -13.94
C ARG A 162 14.60 14.20 -13.63
N PRO A 163 13.69 13.32 -14.10
CA PRO A 163 12.29 13.38 -13.70
C PRO A 163 12.13 13.04 -12.21
N LEU A 164 11.07 13.55 -11.59
CA LEU A 164 10.75 13.28 -10.19
C LEU A 164 10.41 11.79 -9.93
N ILE A 165 9.80 11.12 -10.92
CA ILE A 165 9.33 9.72 -10.78
C ILE A 165 10.45 8.74 -11.09
N ASP A 166 10.83 7.92 -10.11
CA ASP A 166 11.77 6.81 -10.32
C ASP A 166 11.03 5.52 -10.75
N TYR A 167 10.96 5.31 -12.06
CA TYR A 167 10.33 4.12 -12.64
C TYR A 167 11.08 2.82 -12.34
N ALA A 168 12.41 2.86 -12.12
CA ALA A 168 13.16 1.65 -11.78
C ALA A 168 12.76 1.14 -10.40
N LEU A 169 12.58 2.06 -9.46
CA LEU A 169 12.08 1.74 -8.13
C LEU A 169 10.63 1.22 -8.18
N ALA A 170 9.75 1.91 -8.91
CA ALA A 170 8.36 1.50 -9.08
C ALA A 170 8.25 0.08 -9.68
N ALA A 171 9.02 -0.20 -10.73
CA ALA A 171 9.01 -1.49 -11.43
C ALA A 171 9.54 -2.65 -10.57
N MET A 172 10.38 -2.35 -9.57
CA MET A 172 10.83 -3.34 -8.60
C MET A 172 9.77 -3.60 -7.52
N MET A 173 9.11 -2.55 -7.02
CA MET A 173 8.17 -2.63 -5.91
C MET A 173 6.76 -3.09 -6.31
N GLU A 174 6.35 -2.87 -7.55
CA GLU A 174 4.99 -3.21 -8.00
C GLU A 174 4.71 -4.72 -7.98
N PRO A 175 5.49 -5.61 -8.64
CA PRO A 175 5.18 -7.04 -8.66
C PRO A 175 5.00 -7.69 -7.28
N PRO A 176 5.90 -7.50 -6.28
CA PRO A 176 5.69 -8.07 -4.95
C PRO A 176 4.50 -7.44 -4.22
N THR A 177 4.16 -6.18 -4.51
CA THR A 177 2.94 -5.57 -3.96
C THR A 177 1.68 -6.22 -4.54
N LEU A 178 1.67 -6.51 -5.84
CA LEU A 178 0.56 -7.21 -6.50
C LEU A 178 0.37 -8.61 -5.93
N VAL A 179 1.46 -9.36 -5.77
CA VAL A 179 1.45 -10.67 -5.09
C VAL A 179 0.82 -10.56 -3.70
N GLY A 180 1.30 -9.61 -2.88
CA GLY A 180 0.72 -9.37 -1.56
C GLY A 180 -0.76 -8.99 -1.62
N SER A 181 -1.17 -8.17 -2.58
CA SER A 181 -2.55 -7.72 -2.72
C SER A 181 -3.51 -8.85 -3.09
N ILE A 182 -3.07 -9.82 -3.91
CA ILE A 182 -3.85 -11.02 -4.24
C ILE A 182 -4.16 -11.79 -2.95
N PHE A 183 -3.14 -12.07 -2.14
CA PHE A 183 -3.33 -12.72 -0.83
C PHE A 183 -4.20 -11.89 0.12
N GLY A 184 -4.02 -10.57 0.16
CA GLY A 184 -4.84 -9.68 0.98
C GLY A 184 -6.33 -9.71 0.60
N VAL A 185 -6.64 -9.73 -0.69
CA VAL A 185 -8.03 -9.85 -1.19
C VAL A 185 -8.59 -11.24 -0.88
N MET A 186 -7.79 -12.31 -0.96
CA MET A 186 -8.24 -13.64 -0.53
C MET A 186 -8.56 -13.66 0.97
N PHE A 187 -7.70 -13.08 1.82
CA PHE A 187 -7.97 -12.95 3.25
C PHE A 187 -9.21 -12.10 3.54
N ASN A 188 -9.50 -11.06 2.74
CA ASN A 188 -10.72 -10.27 2.91
C ASN A 188 -12.00 -11.12 2.72
N ARG A 189 -11.96 -12.13 1.85
CA ARG A 189 -13.08 -13.06 1.67
C ARG A 189 -13.17 -14.10 2.78
N ILE A 190 -12.04 -14.55 3.30
CA ILE A 190 -11.95 -15.59 4.33
C ILE A 190 -12.28 -15.04 5.72
N PHE A 191 -11.82 -13.83 6.04
CA PHE A 191 -11.97 -13.25 7.36
C PHE A 191 -13.37 -12.68 7.60
N PRO A 192 -13.90 -12.82 8.83
CA PRO A 192 -15.17 -12.21 9.20
C PRO A 192 -15.03 -10.68 9.31
N SER A 193 -16.13 -9.96 9.11
CA SER A 193 -16.13 -8.49 9.05
C SER A 193 -15.62 -7.82 10.33
N TRP A 194 -15.90 -8.40 11.50
CA TRP A 194 -15.42 -7.87 12.79
C TRP A 194 -13.89 -7.90 12.89
N LEU A 195 -13.25 -8.95 12.36
CA LEU A 195 -11.80 -9.10 12.38
C LEU A 195 -11.15 -8.06 11.46
N ILE A 196 -11.73 -7.84 10.27
CA ILE A 196 -11.28 -6.81 9.33
C ILE A 196 -11.38 -5.42 9.98
N LEU A 197 -12.46 -5.16 10.72
CA LEU A 197 -12.64 -3.89 11.43
C LEU A 197 -11.60 -3.69 12.54
N ILE A 198 -11.33 -4.69 13.37
CA ILE A 198 -10.28 -4.63 14.41
C ILE A 198 -8.90 -4.38 13.77
N LEU A 199 -8.57 -5.09 12.69
CA LEU A 199 -7.33 -4.90 11.96
C LEU A 199 -7.23 -3.50 11.35
N LEU A 200 -8.33 -2.96 10.82
CA LEU A 200 -8.38 -1.59 10.29
C LEU A 200 -8.12 -0.56 11.40
N ILE A 201 -8.81 -0.68 12.54
CA ILE A 201 -8.69 0.25 13.67
C ILE A 201 -7.27 0.22 14.23
N THR A 202 -6.75 -0.97 14.58
CA THR A 202 -5.39 -1.13 15.12
C THR A 202 -4.34 -0.54 14.20
N LEU A 203 -4.47 -0.78 12.90
CA LEU A 203 -3.54 -0.31 11.91
C LEU A 203 -3.61 1.21 11.67
N LEU A 204 -4.81 1.79 11.69
CA LEU A 204 -5.00 3.25 11.61
C LEU A 204 -4.49 3.94 12.87
N SER A 205 -4.80 3.42 14.06
CA SER A 205 -4.29 3.93 15.34
C SER A 205 -2.76 3.88 15.38
N TYR A 206 -2.14 2.78 14.96
CA TYR A 206 -0.69 2.67 14.90
C TYR A 206 -0.07 3.69 13.94
N THR A 207 -0.64 3.87 12.75
CA THR A 207 -0.13 4.88 11.79
C THR A 207 -0.32 6.29 12.30
N SER A 208 -1.47 6.62 12.87
CA SER A 208 -1.74 7.95 13.44
C SER A 208 -0.78 8.27 14.59
N TYR A 209 -0.57 7.31 15.50
CA TYR A 209 0.40 7.47 16.58
C TYR A 209 1.82 7.73 16.06
N ARG A 210 2.28 6.92 15.10
CA ARG A 210 3.60 7.09 14.48
C ARG A 210 3.74 8.44 13.78
N THR A 211 2.72 8.85 13.03
CA THR A 211 2.72 10.14 12.32
C THR A 211 2.73 11.31 13.30
N LEU A 212 1.95 11.25 14.39
CA LEU A 212 1.96 12.25 15.46
C LEU A 212 3.34 12.34 16.13
N GLN A 213 3.94 11.22 16.50
CA GLN A 213 5.27 11.21 17.11
C GLN A 213 6.33 11.84 16.20
N LYS A 214 6.28 11.57 14.90
CA LYS A 214 7.18 12.19 13.92
C LYS A 214 6.89 13.68 13.79
N GLY A 215 5.62 14.06 13.70
CA GLY A 215 5.18 15.46 13.66
C GLY A 215 5.74 16.26 14.85
N TYR A 216 5.61 15.75 16.07
CA TYR A 216 6.19 16.40 17.26
C TYR A 216 7.70 16.55 17.19
N LYS A 217 8.44 15.54 16.71
CA LYS A 217 9.90 15.61 16.55
C LYS A 217 10.33 16.63 15.51
N VAL A 218 9.60 16.74 14.40
CA VAL A 218 9.88 17.71 13.33
C VAL A 218 9.57 19.13 13.82
N PHE A 219 8.42 19.33 14.46
CA PHE A 219 8.01 20.61 15.02
C PHE A 219 9.04 21.16 16.02
N GLY A 220 9.56 20.31 16.92
CA GLY A 220 10.60 20.72 17.87
C GLY A 220 11.90 21.18 17.21
N LYS A 221 12.28 20.58 16.06
CA LYS A 221 13.46 21.00 15.29
C LYS A 221 13.23 22.33 14.57
N GLU A 222 12.04 22.55 14.01
CA GLU A 222 11.67 23.80 13.36
C GLU A 222 11.65 24.97 14.36
N GLN A 223 11.07 24.76 15.54
CA GLN A 223 11.09 25.76 16.63
C GLN A 223 12.52 26.11 17.05
N LEU A 224 13.38 25.10 17.22
CA LEU A 224 14.79 25.34 17.58
C LEU A 224 15.55 26.10 16.47
N ALA A 225 15.28 25.80 15.20
CA ALA A 225 15.89 26.49 14.07
C ALA A 225 15.45 27.96 14.01
N LEU A 226 14.17 28.25 14.25
CA LEU A 226 13.64 29.62 14.32
C LEU A 226 14.26 30.40 15.48
N HIS A 227 14.37 29.81 16.67
CA HIS A 227 15.03 30.42 17.83
C HIS A 227 16.52 30.69 17.59
N THR A 228 17.22 29.78 16.88
CA THR A 228 18.64 29.97 16.57
C THR A 228 18.84 31.09 15.53
N ALA A 229 17.90 31.27 14.59
CA ALA A 229 17.95 32.30 13.57
C ALA A 229 17.62 33.72 14.11
N THR A 230 16.89 33.81 15.22
CA THR A 230 16.47 35.08 15.84
C THR A 230 17.34 35.51 17.03
N ALA A 231 18.34 34.71 17.40
CA ALA A 231 19.24 35.05 18.50
C ALA A 231 20.12 36.28 18.15
N PRO A 232 20.14 37.35 18.96
CA PRO A 232 20.97 38.52 18.69
C PRO A 232 22.48 38.17 18.78
N PRO A 233 23.34 38.87 18.01
CA PRO A 233 24.80 38.75 18.17
C PRO A 233 25.19 39.22 19.58
N ALA A 234 26.02 38.44 20.27
CA ALA A 234 26.34 38.67 21.68
C ALA A 234 27.30 39.87 21.87
N ASP A 235 26.94 40.78 22.79
CA ASP A 235 27.72 41.97 23.19
C ASP A 235 28.92 41.67 24.10
N GLU A 236 29.86 42.64 24.16
CA GLU A 236 31.29 42.52 24.46
C GLU A 236 31.69 42.41 25.96
N SER A 237 30.77 42.54 26.93
CA SER A 237 31.10 42.72 28.36
C SER A 237 31.06 41.47 29.25
N THR A 238 30.86 40.26 28.69
CA THR A 238 30.73 38.99 29.47
C THR A 238 31.92 38.04 29.29
N SER A 239 33.14 38.54 29.12
CA SER A 239 34.27 37.82 28.49
C SER A 239 34.75 36.52 29.19
N CYS A 240 34.66 36.37 30.52
CA CYS A 240 35.15 35.17 31.22
C CYS A 240 34.12 34.02 31.32
N LEU A 241 32.85 34.33 31.64
CA LEU A 241 31.74 33.36 31.63
C LEU A 241 31.37 32.92 30.20
N ILE A 242 31.51 33.84 29.22
CA ILE A 242 31.45 33.51 27.79
C ILE A 242 32.51 32.46 27.42
N HIS A 243 33.69 32.48 28.02
CA HIS A 243 34.78 31.59 27.61
C HIS A 243 34.51 30.12 27.98
N ILE A 244 33.98 29.85 29.18
CA ILE A 244 33.61 28.50 29.63
C ILE A 244 32.40 27.98 28.81
N ASP A 245 31.37 28.81 28.61
CA ASP A 245 30.19 28.42 27.82
C ASP A 245 30.48 28.27 26.33
N LYS A 246 31.42 29.05 25.76
CA LYS A 246 31.92 28.87 24.39
C LYS A 246 32.70 27.56 24.27
N VAL A 247 33.54 27.23 25.25
CA VAL A 247 34.29 25.97 25.25
C VAL A 247 33.33 24.78 25.35
N LYS A 248 32.35 24.80 26.26
CA LYS A 248 31.35 23.75 26.40
C LYS A 248 30.53 23.56 25.12
N ARG A 249 30.01 24.65 24.53
CA ARG A 249 29.30 24.59 23.23
C ARG A 249 30.18 24.07 22.10
N LYS A 250 31.46 24.47 22.05
CA LYS A 250 32.40 24.00 21.04
C LYS A 250 32.70 22.51 21.20
N VAL A 251 32.87 22.01 22.42
CA VAL A 251 33.04 20.59 22.73
C VAL A 251 31.79 19.80 22.34
N GLU A 252 30.59 20.27 22.70
CA GLU A 252 29.33 19.62 22.32
C GLU A 252 29.12 19.61 20.80
N TRP A 253 29.42 20.72 20.11
CA TRP A 253 29.35 20.79 18.65
C TRP A 253 30.36 19.84 17.99
N CYS A 254 31.61 19.84 18.46
CA CYS A 254 32.64 18.91 17.99
C CYS A 254 32.24 17.45 18.23
N ALA A 255 31.68 17.13 19.40
CA ALA A 255 31.20 15.79 19.74
C ALA A 255 30.04 15.37 18.83
N ARG A 256 29.03 16.24 18.61
CA ARG A 256 27.92 15.97 17.68
C ARG A 256 28.42 15.80 16.25
N LYS A 257 29.30 16.69 15.78
CA LYS A 257 29.88 16.62 14.43
C LYS A 257 30.71 15.35 14.26
N TRP A 258 31.52 14.99 15.26
CA TRP A 258 32.29 13.75 15.26
C TRP A 258 31.36 12.52 15.23
N LEU A 259 30.29 12.50 16.01
CA LEU A 259 29.28 11.43 15.98
C LEU A 259 28.61 11.31 14.61
N LEU A 260 28.25 12.43 13.98
CA LEU A 260 27.66 12.44 12.63
C LEU A 260 28.64 11.90 11.58
N VAL A 261 29.88 12.39 11.56
CA VAL A 261 30.92 11.94 10.64
C VAL A 261 31.27 10.46 10.87
N THR A 262 31.30 10.02 12.13
CA THR A 262 31.54 8.63 12.49
C THR A 262 30.39 7.73 12.03
N ARG A 263 29.13 8.19 12.16
CA ARG A 263 27.94 7.48 11.64
C ARG A 263 27.97 7.38 10.12
N GLU A 264 28.23 8.47 9.41
CA GLU A 264 28.32 8.48 7.94
C GLU A 264 29.47 7.60 7.43
N SER A 265 30.64 7.65 8.09
CA SER A 265 31.78 6.82 7.69
C SER A 265 31.51 5.34 7.95
N ARG A 266 30.88 4.99 9.07
CA ARG A 266 30.42 3.62 9.36
C ARG A 266 29.42 3.15 8.30
N GLN A 267 28.43 3.97 7.94
CA GLN A 267 27.45 3.64 6.90
C GLN A 267 28.12 3.40 5.54
N ARG A 268 29.03 4.28 5.12
CA ARG A 268 29.82 4.09 3.87
C ARG A 268 30.63 2.80 3.88
N ARG A 269 31.21 2.41 5.02
CA ARG A 269 31.93 1.12 5.16
C ARG A 269 31.00 -0.08 5.00
N VAL A 270 29.83 -0.05 5.66
CA VAL A 270 28.81 -1.11 5.53
C VAL A 270 28.34 -1.22 4.08
N GLN A 271 28.06 -0.09 3.43
CA GLN A 271 27.61 -0.04 2.05
C GLN A 271 28.64 -0.62 1.08
N ARG A 272 29.92 -0.24 1.20
CA ARG A 272 30.99 -0.84 0.38
C ARG A 272 31.11 -2.34 0.60
N ARG A 273 30.98 -2.81 1.84
CA ARG A 273 30.99 -4.24 2.15
C ARG A 273 29.81 -4.97 1.50
N ASP A 274 28.62 -4.37 1.54
CA ASP A 274 27.41 -4.93 0.93
C ASP A 274 27.52 -4.98 -0.60
N ASP A 275 28.04 -3.92 -1.23
CA ASP A 275 28.28 -3.87 -2.68
C ASP A 275 29.34 -4.91 -3.11
N GLU A 276 30.44 -5.03 -2.37
CA GLU A 276 31.48 -6.03 -2.63
C GLU A 276 30.93 -7.47 -2.50
N ALA A 277 30.15 -7.73 -1.45
CA ALA A 277 29.47 -9.02 -1.29
C ALA A 277 28.48 -9.28 -2.43
N ASP A 278 27.78 -8.25 -2.93
CA ASP A 278 26.89 -8.36 -4.07
C ASP A 278 27.63 -8.71 -5.36
N PHE A 279 28.76 -8.06 -5.63
CA PHE A 279 29.55 -8.26 -6.84
C PHE A 279 30.11 -9.66 -6.93
N LYS A 280 30.51 -10.26 -5.81
CA LYS A 280 30.94 -11.67 -5.75
C LYS A 280 29.83 -12.66 -6.12
N SER A 281 28.56 -12.28 -5.95
CA SER A 281 27.42 -13.14 -6.28
C SER A 281 26.90 -13.00 -7.71
N LEU A 282 27.39 -12.00 -8.46
CA LEU A 282 27.01 -11.76 -9.85
C LEU A 282 27.95 -12.51 -10.81
N PRO A 283 27.50 -12.82 -12.04
CA PRO A 283 28.38 -13.37 -13.07
C PRO A 283 29.65 -12.52 -13.28
N PRO A 284 30.78 -13.13 -13.66
CA PRO A 284 32.02 -12.40 -13.91
C PRO A 284 31.80 -11.37 -15.03
N LEU A 285 32.28 -10.14 -14.80
CA LEU A 285 32.17 -9.06 -15.77
C LEU A 285 33.42 -9.09 -16.65
N VAL A 286 33.24 -9.41 -17.93
CA VAL A 286 34.31 -9.31 -18.92
C VAL A 286 34.44 -7.84 -19.32
N LEU A 287 35.59 -7.24 -18.99
CA LEU A 287 35.88 -5.84 -19.31
C LEU A 287 36.72 -5.79 -20.59
N PRO A 288 36.45 -4.83 -21.50
CA PRO A 288 37.33 -4.58 -22.63
C PRO A 288 38.71 -4.08 -22.15
N PRO A 289 39.77 -4.17 -22.99
CA PRO A 289 41.11 -3.74 -22.64
C PRO A 289 41.17 -2.26 -22.21
N ASN A 290 40.42 -1.37 -22.89
CA ASN A 290 40.29 0.05 -22.51
C ASN A 290 39.22 0.27 -21.43
N LYS A 291 39.55 -0.06 -20.18
CA LYS A 291 38.62 0.05 -19.04
C LYS A 291 38.14 1.49 -18.78
N GLU A 292 39.02 2.48 -18.85
CA GLU A 292 38.69 3.86 -18.51
C GLU A 292 37.71 4.48 -19.50
N GLU A 293 37.96 4.28 -20.80
CA GLU A 293 37.08 4.70 -21.88
C GLU A 293 35.70 4.04 -21.77
N PHE A 294 35.67 2.73 -21.47
CA PHE A 294 34.43 1.99 -21.24
C PHE A 294 33.62 2.58 -20.07
N PHE A 295 34.25 2.88 -18.94
CA PHE A 295 33.57 3.48 -17.79
C PHE A 295 33.14 4.92 -18.03
N ALA A 296 33.89 5.70 -18.83
CA ALA A 296 33.50 7.06 -19.23
C ALA A 296 32.26 7.01 -20.14
N LYS A 297 32.26 6.14 -21.15
CA LYS A 297 31.10 5.92 -22.04
C LYS A 297 29.88 5.42 -21.27
N THR A 298 30.08 4.51 -20.32
CA THR A 298 29.01 3.99 -19.46
C THR A 298 28.40 5.10 -18.59
N ARG A 299 29.23 5.98 -17.99
CA ARG A 299 28.75 7.14 -17.23
C ARG A 299 27.91 8.09 -18.09
N ALA A 300 28.37 8.40 -19.30
CA ALA A 300 27.64 9.24 -20.22
C ALA A 300 26.28 8.64 -20.58
N ALA A 301 26.24 7.33 -20.92
CA ALA A 301 25.00 6.62 -21.22
C ALA A 301 24.02 6.56 -20.02
N LEU A 302 24.54 6.35 -18.80
CA LEU A 302 23.72 6.37 -17.58
C LEU A 302 23.11 7.76 -17.33
N ALA A 303 23.88 8.83 -17.57
CA ALA A 303 23.40 10.20 -17.40
C ALA A 303 22.30 10.55 -18.43
N THR A 304 22.45 10.11 -19.69
CA THR A 304 21.40 10.31 -20.71
C THR A 304 20.14 9.54 -20.37
N ASP A 305 20.26 8.29 -19.91
CA ASP A 305 19.12 7.48 -19.45
C ASP A 305 18.38 8.13 -18.28
N GLU A 306 19.11 8.70 -17.31
CA GLU A 306 18.52 9.38 -16.15
C GLU A 306 17.74 10.64 -16.53
N CYS A 307 17.99 11.22 -17.70
CA CYS A 307 17.23 12.36 -18.22
C CYS A 307 15.96 11.92 -18.97
N THR A 308 15.80 10.62 -19.26
CA THR A 308 14.62 10.14 -19.99
C THR A 308 13.39 10.16 -19.07
N THR A 309 12.38 10.96 -19.44
CA THR A 309 11.12 11.06 -18.67
C THR A 309 10.33 9.76 -18.70
N PHE A 310 10.46 8.96 -19.77
CA PHE A 310 9.72 7.72 -19.96
C PHE A 310 10.63 6.57 -20.38
N PRO A 311 11.34 5.92 -19.42
CA PRO A 311 12.21 4.80 -19.71
C PRO A 311 11.38 3.55 -19.99
N MET A 312 11.13 3.25 -21.27
CA MET A 312 10.38 2.06 -21.73
C MET A 312 10.87 0.76 -21.10
N GLN A 313 12.18 0.71 -20.82
CA GLN A 313 12.85 -0.37 -20.12
C GLN A 313 12.24 -0.72 -18.75
N ASN A 314 11.76 0.27 -18.00
CA ASN A 314 11.16 0.09 -16.68
C ASN A 314 9.64 0.12 -16.73
N VAL A 315 9.05 0.80 -17.72
CA VAL A 315 7.59 0.91 -17.86
C VAL A 315 6.96 -0.33 -18.47
N LEU A 316 7.62 -0.98 -19.45
CA LEU A 316 7.09 -2.17 -20.10
C LEU A 316 6.79 -3.32 -19.09
N PRO A 317 7.65 -3.60 -18.09
CA PRO A 317 7.36 -4.59 -17.05
C PRO A 317 6.21 -4.21 -16.12
N LEU A 318 6.02 -2.91 -15.83
CA LEU A 318 4.86 -2.43 -15.07
C LEU A 318 3.56 -2.70 -15.84
N PHE A 319 3.55 -2.32 -17.12
CA PHE A 319 2.41 -2.58 -18.00
C PHE A 319 2.13 -4.08 -18.15
N ALA A 320 3.17 -4.91 -18.28
CA ALA A 320 3.03 -6.36 -18.32
C ALA A 320 2.39 -6.92 -17.03
N CYS A 321 2.80 -6.43 -15.85
CA CYS A 321 2.19 -6.82 -14.58
C CYS A 321 0.70 -6.45 -14.53
N TRP A 322 0.35 -5.24 -14.98
CA TRP A 322 -1.04 -4.79 -15.06
C TRP A 322 -1.86 -5.68 -16.00
N CYS A 323 -1.37 -5.97 -17.21
CA CYS A 323 -2.05 -6.85 -18.17
C CYS A 323 -2.27 -8.26 -17.60
N VAL A 324 -1.27 -8.84 -16.92
CA VAL A 324 -1.37 -10.16 -16.29
C VAL A 324 -2.47 -10.18 -15.23
N VAL A 325 -2.53 -9.17 -14.36
CA VAL A 325 -3.54 -9.08 -13.30
C VAL A 325 -4.94 -8.80 -13.86
N VAL A 326 -5.06 -7.95 -14.88
CA VAL A 326 -6.35 -7.67 -15.53
C VAL A 326 -6.87 -8.91 -16.25
N ALA A 327 -6.02 -9.60 -17.02
CA ALA A 327 -6.39 -10.85 -17.67
C ALA A 327 -6.84 -11.89 -16.65
N GLN A 328 -6.10 -12.04 -15.54
CA GLN A 328 -6.49 -12.91 -14.44
C GLN A 328 -7.86 -12.52 -13.86
N ALA A 329 -8.10 -11.24 -13.60
CA ALA A 329 -9.36 -10.76 -13.03
C ALA A 329 -10.55 -11.02 -13.95
N ILE A 330 -10.39 -10.83 -15.27
CA ILE A 330 -11.42 -11.11 -16.27
C ILE A 330 -11.74 -12.62 -16.30
N VAL A 331 -10.71 -13.47 -16.25
CA VAL A 331 -10.89 -14.93 -16.32
C VAL A 331 -11.54 -15.48 -15.05
N LEU A 332 -11.15 -15.00 -13.86
CA LEU A 332 -11.73 -15.47 -12.59
C LEU A 332 -13.14 -14.95 -12.32
N GLY A 333 -13.55 -13.82 -12.90
CA GLY A 333 -14.84 -13.19 -12.61
C GLY A 333 -14.91 -12.51 -11.23
N GLY A 334 -15.96 -11.72 -11.02
CA GLY A 334 -16.16 -10.88 -9.84
C GLY A 334 -17.39 -11.26 -9.01
N HIS A 335 -17.67 -10.49 -7.95
CA HIS A 335 -18.81 -10.71 -7.03
C HIS A 335 -20.21 -10.46 -7.63
N GLY A 336 -20.30 -10.27 -8.96
CA GLY A 336 -21.53 -9.98 -9.71
C GLY A 336 -21.39 -10.10 -11.23
N ALA A 337 -20.26 -10.58 -11.73
CA ALA A 337 -20.05 -10.87 -13.15
C ALA A 337 -19.58 -12.33 -13.27
N PRO A 338 -20.25 -13.17 -14.08
CA PRO A 338 -19.82 -14.55 -14.28
C PRO A 338 -18.38 -14.58 -14.80
N SER A 339 -17.60 -15.56 -14.37
CA SER A 339 -16.29 -15.84 -14.96
C SER A 339 -16.48 -16.13 -16.44
N LEU A 340 -15.61 -15.57 -17.29
CA LEU A 340 -15.71 -15.77 -18.74
C LEU A 340 -15.68 -17.26 -19.12
N LEU A 341 -14.99 -18.08 -18.30
CA LEU A 341 -14.84 -19.51 -18.50
C LEU A 341 -15.73 -20.38 -17.62
N GLY A 342 -16.59 -19.79 -16.77
CA GLY A 342 -17.55 -20.55 -15.93
C GLY A 342 -16.90 -21.58 -14.98
N ILE A 343 -15.65 -21.38 -14.57
CA ILE A 343 -14.88 -22.38 -13.82
C ILE A 343 -15.40 -22.51 -12.38
N PRO A 344 -15.74 -23.72 -11.89
CA PRO A 344 -16.19 -23.91 -10.52
C PRO A 344 -15.07 -23.63 -9.51
N CYS A 345 -15.45 -23.04 -8.38
CA CYS A 345 -14.56 -22.82 -7.24
C CYS A 345 -13.94 -24.15 -6.76
N GLY A 346 -12.63 -24.16 -6.53
CA GLY A 346 -11.92 -25.32 -5.98
C GLY A 346 -11.43 -26.34 -7.00
N THR A 347 -11.70 -26.16 -8.28
CA THR A 347 -11.14 -27.01 -9.34
C THR A 347 -9.63 -26.77 -9.54
N MET A 348 -8.93 -27.76 -10.12
CA MET A 348 -7.51 -27.61 -10.46
C MET A 348 -7.27 -26.44 -11.42
N ALA A 349 -8.20 -26.17 -12.34
CA ALA A 349 -8.15 -25.02 -13.24
C ALA A 349 -8.17 -23.68 -12.49
N TYR A 350 -8.98 -23.56 -11.43
CA TYR A 350 -9.03 -22.37 -10.58
C TYR A 350 -7.68 -22.10 -9.90
N TRP A 351 -7.04 -23.14 -9.37
CA TRP A 351 -5.73 -23.02 -8.74
C TRP A 351 -4.62 -22.70 -9.73
N LEU A 352 -4.63 -23.32 -10.92
CA LEU A 352 -3.68 -22.99 -12.00
C LEU A 352 -3.83 -21.52 -12.43
N LEU A 353 -5.05 -21.04 -12.62
CA LEU A 353 -5.35 -19.64 -12.93
C LEU A 353 -4.93 -18.66 -11.82
N THR A 354 -4.79 -19.15 -10.59
CA THR A 354 -4.32 -18.35 -9.47
C THR A 354 -2.79 -18.35 -9.37
N PHE A 355 -2.15 -19.51 -9.50
CA PHE A 355 -0.70 -19.67 -9.33
C PHE A 355 0.12 -19.27 -10.55
N VAL A 356 -0.41 -19.41 -11.78
CA VAL A 356 0.32 -19.04 -13.00
C VAL A 356 0.63 -17.53 -13.04
N PRO A 357 -0.34 -16.62 -12.84
CA PRO A 357 -0.05 -15.19 -12.75
C PRO A 357 0.91 -14.83 -11.62
N LEU A 358 0.80 -15.48 -10.45
CA LEU A 358 1.74 -15.30 -9.34
C LEU A 358 3.17 -15.68 -9.74
N ALA A 359 3.35 -16.81 -10.43
CA ALA A 359 4.65 -17.22 -10.94
C ALA A 359 5.21 -16.23 -11.96
N ILE A 360 4.36 -15.67 -12.84
CA ILE A 360 4.76 -14.64 -13.80
C ILE A 360 5.24 -13.37 -13.08
N LEU A 361 4.50 -12.89 -12.08
CA LEU A 361 4.87 -11.71 -11.29
C LEU A 361 6.20 -11.93 -10.55
N LEU A 362 6.41 -13.11 -9.95
CA LEU A 362 7.67 -13.47 -9.30
C LEU A 362 8.84 -13.56 -10.30
N ARG A 363 8.59 -14.05 -11.51
CA ARG A 363 9.60 -14.09 -12.58
C ARG A 363 9.96 -12.69 -13.07
N ILE A 364 8.98 -11.79 -13.27
CA ILE A 364 9.21 -10.39 -13.62
C ILE A 364 10.01 -9.67 -12.52
N MET A 365 9.65 -9.90 -11.24
CA MET A 365 10.38 -9.36 -10.10
C MET A 365 11.83 -9.81 -10.09
N ALA A 366 12.09 -11.11 -10.27
CA ALA A 366 13.45 -11.65 -10.28
C ALA A 366 14.28 -11.07 -11.44
N TRP A 367 13.69 -10.98 -12.64
CA TRP A 367 14.33 -10.40 -13.81
C TRP A 367 14.67 -8.91 -13.63
N MET A 368 13.70 -8.12 -13.18
CA MET A 368 13.91 -6.69 -12.88
C MET A 368 14.98 -6.51 -11.81
N GLY A 369 14.91 -7.32 -10.75
CA GLY A 369 15.89 -7.29 -9.67
C GLY A 369 17.32 -7.57 -10.13
N GLN A 370 17.51 -8.62 -10.95
CA GLN A 370 18.82 -8.93 -11.53
C GLN A 370 19.34 -7.78 -12.40
N ARG A 371 18.48 -7.21 -13.25
CA ARG A 371 18.84 -6.07 -14.10
C ARG A 371 19.28 -4.85 -13.30
N LEU A 372 18.54 -4.49 -12.26
CA LEU A 372 18.86 -3.35 -11.38
C LEU A 372 20.19 -3.57 -10.66
N ARG A 373 20.48 -4.80 -10.21
CA ARG A 373 21.77 -5.15 -9.59
C ARG A 373 22.93 -5.03 -10.57
N LEU A 374 22.78 -5.52 -11.80
CA LEU A 374 23.79 -5.36 -12.85
C LEU A 374 24.04 -3.88 -13.17
N ARG A 375 22.98 -3.07 -13.28
CA ARG A 375 23.08 -1.62 -13.49
C ARG A 375 23.75 -0.92 -12.30
N ASN A 376 23.44 -1.32 -11.07
CA ASN A 376 24.06 -0.78 -9.86
C ASN A 376 25.56 -1.08 -9.81
N ARG A 377 25.99 -2.31 -10.14
CA ARG A 377 27.41 -2.65 -10.26
C ARG A 377 28.16 -1.75 -11.24
N LEU A 378 27.58 -1.49 -12.41
CA LEU A 378 28.17 -0.58 -13.39
C LEU A 378 28.22 0.86 -12.89
N ARG A 379 27.19 1.34 -12.18
CA ARG A 379 27.20 2.67 -11.55
C ARG A 379 28.31 2.82 -10.51
N VAL A 380 28.49 1.83 -9.64
CA VAL A 380 29.53 1.84 -8.60
C VAL A 380 30.93 1.77 -9.22
N LEU A 381 31.17 0.84 -10.14
CA LEU A 381 32.49 0.67 -10.78
C LEU A 381 32.89 1.89 -11.62
N SER A 382 31.93 2.49 -12.32
CA SER A 382 32.19 3.68 -13.13
C SER A 382 32.30 4.97 -12.31
N LYS A 383 32.10 4.93 -10.98
CA LYS A 383 32.09 6.10 -10.09
C LYS A 383 31.05 7.16 -10.52
N ALA A 384 29.88 6.70 -10.98
CA ALA A 384 28.76 7.58 -11.26
C ALA A 384 28.28 8.28 -9.97
N VAL A 385 27.81 9.52 -10.09
CA VAL A 385 27.39 10.32 -8.92
C VAL A 385 25.98 9.94 -8.51
N PHE A 386 25.84 9.29 -7.35
CA PHE A 386 24.57 9.02 -6.69
C PHE A 386 23.98 10.30 -6.10
N VAL A 387 22.69 10.53 -6.34
CA VAL A 387 21.94 11.62 -5.71
C VAL A 387 21.42 11.15 -4.36
N ASP A 388 21.24 12.06 -3.41
CA ASP A 388 20.62 11.76 -2.12
C ASP A 388 19.22 11.15 -2.36
N GLY A 389 19.00 9.94 -1.81
CA GLY A 389 17.79 9.14 -2.04
C GLY A 389 17.95 8.00 -3.06
N ASP A 390 19.09 7.88 -3.76
CA ASP A 390 19.34 6.77 -4.67
C ASP A 390 19.62 5.45 -3.91
N VAL A 391 18.84 4.43 -4.26
CA VAL A 391 18.96 3.09 -3.67
C VAL A 391 20.13 2.32 -4.29
N HIS A 392 21.03 1.84 -3.41
CA HIS A 392 22.05 0.86 -3.79
C HIS A 392 21.44 -0.53 -3.83
N TRP A 393 21.27 -1.07 -5.03
CA TRP A 393 20.66 -2.37 -5.27
C TRP A 393 21.65 -3.51 -5.02
N THR A 394 21.45 -4.21 -3.91
CA THR A 394 22.20 -5.40 -3.51
C THR A 394 21.28 -6.62 -3.43
N ARG A 395 21.83 -7.84 -3.46
CA ARG A 395 21.07 -9.09 -3.43
C ARG A 395 20.08 -9.15 -2.28
N ALA A 396 20.52 -8.78 -1.08
CA ALA A 396 19.70 -8.77 0.11
C ALA A 396 18.55 -7.76 -0.03
N LYS A 397 18.83 -6.54 -0.50
CA LYS A 397 17.80 -5.51 -0.67
C LYS A 397 16.80 -5.91 -1.75
N THR A 398 17.28 -6.33 -2.91
CA THR A 398 16.47 -6.63 -4.09
C THR A 398 15.62 -7.88 -3.93
N HIS A 399 16.13 -8.96 -3.33
CA HIS A 399 15.40 -10.23 -3.29
C HIS A 399 14.74 -10.53 -1.94
N VAL A 400 15.11 -9.83 -0.86
CA VAL A 400 14.59 -10.10 0.49
C VAL A 400 13.91 -8.88 1.08
N VAL A 401 14.65 -7.79 1.30
CA VAL A 401 14.16 -6.65 2.08
C VAL A 401 12.99 -5.95 1.37
N PHE A 402 13.18 -5.51 0.13
CA PHE A 402 12.15 -4.79 -0.62
C PHE A 402 10.92 -5.66 -0.93
N PRO A 403 11.07 -6.90 -1.45
CA PRO A 403 9.92 -7.75 -1.71
C PRO A 403 9.13 -8.08 -0.44
N LEU A 404 9.79 -8.39 0.67
CA LEU A 404 9.10 -8.68 1.93
C LEU A 404 8.26 -7.49 2.40
N TYR A 405 8.83 -6.28 2.40
CA TYR A 405 8.07 -5.08 2.76
C TYR A 405 6.90 -4.83 1.81
N CYS A 406 7.11 -5.01 0.50
CA CYS A 406 6.06 -4.80 -0.50
C CYS A 406 4.95 -5.85 -0.42
N VAL A 407 5.28 -7.12 -0.15
CA VAL A 407 4.29 -8.18 0.06
C VAL A 407 3.46 -7.90 1.31
N VAL A 408 4.09 -7.57 2.44
CA VAL A 408 3.37 -7.24 3.69
C VAL A 408 2.48 -6.00 3.50
N ALA A 409 3.01 -4.96 2.85
CA ALA A 409 2.24 -3.77 2.51
C ALA A 409 1.09 -4.09 1.55
N GLY A 410 1.33 -4.95 0.56
CA GLY A 410 0.34 -5.44 -0.39
C GLY A 410 -0.78 -6.24 0.28
N ILE A 411 -0.46 -7.13 1.21
CA ILE A 411 -1.44 -7.89 2.00
C ILE A 411 -2.31 -6.94 2.80
N ALA A 412 -1.71 -6.01 3.55
CA ALA A 412 -2.44 -5.01 4.32
C ALA A 412 -3.32 -4.13 3.41
N ALA A 413 -2.80 -3.71 2.26
CA ALA A 413 -3.53 -2.91 1.29
C ALA A 413 -4.71 -3.67 0.67
N GLY A 414 -4.49 -4.94 0.29
CA GLY A 414 -5.52 -5.85 -0.23
C GLY A 414 -6.64 -6.08 0.78
N LEU A 415 -6.25 -6.41 2.02
CA LEU A 415 -7.16 -6.79 3.10
C LEU A 415 -7.98 -5.62 3.65
N LEU A 416 -7.37 -4.44 3.82
CA LEU A 416 -7.97 -3.30 4.53
C LEU A 416 -8.40 -2.15 3.62
N GLY A 417 -8.11 -2.20 2.32
CA GLY A 417 -8.50 -1.13 1.38
C GLY A 417 -7.68 0.16 1.49
N ILE A 418 -6.59 0.15 2.25
CA ILE A 418 -5.66 1.28 2.36
C ILE A 418 -4.70 1.21 1.18
N GLY A 419 -4.55 2.30 0.42
CA GLY A 419 -3.66 2.35 -0.74
C GLY A 419 -2.24 1.94 -0.36
N GLY A 420 -1.67 0.93 -1.03
CA GLY A 420 -0.34 0.42 -0.70
C GLY A 420 0.76 1.49 -0.84
N GLY A 421 0.52 2.60 -1.55
CA GLY A 421 1.45 3.72 -1.69
C GLY A 421 1.76 4.44 -0.37
N SER A 422 0.74 4.69 0.46
CA SER A 422 0.86 5.44 1.71
C SER A 422 1.89 4.83 2.67
N LYS A 423 1.83 3.50 2.85
CA LYS A 423 2.75 2.79 3.76
C LYS A 423 4.11 2.47 3.16
N ARG A 424 4.19 2.38 1.83
CA ARG A 424 5.45 2.14 1.11
C ARG A 424 6.33 3.36 1.19
N CYS A 425 5.79 4.57 0.97
CA CYS A 425 6.54 5.82 1.14
C CYS A 425 7.01 6.01 2.59
N ASP A 426 6.12 6.00 3.58
CA ASP A 426 6.50 6.37 4.96
C ASP A 426 7.60 5.50 5.59
N ARG A 427 7.63 4.20 5.28
CA ARG A 427 8.64 3.28 5.84
C ARG A 427 9.90 3.16 4.98
N MET A 428 9.77 3.31 3.66
CA MET A 428 10.94 3.32 2.78
C MET A 428 11.73 4.62 2.97
N PHE A 429 11.03 5.75 3.09
CA PHE A 429 11.64 6.99 3.53
C PHE A 429 12.21 6.87 4.95
N GLU A 430 11.62 6.11 5.89
CA GLU A 430 12.25 5.90 7.22
C GLU A 430 13.58 5.13 7.12
N GLY A 431 13.66 4.10 6.27
CA GLY A 431 14.88 3.33 6.05
C GLY A 431 16.05 4.19 5.58
N ASP A 432 15.77 5.28 4.86
CA ASP A 432 16.74 6.26 4.41
C ASP A 432 16.76 7.56 5.26
N LEU A 433 15.70 7.96 5.96
CA LEU A 433 15.61 9.13 6.87
C LEU A 433 16.32 8.85 8.19
N ASP A 434 16.22 7.63 8.73
CA ASP A 434 17.07 7.19 9.84
C ASP A 434 18.52 7.00 9.40
N ARG A 435 18.81 6.95 8.09
CA ARG A 435 20.17 6.88 7.57
C ARG A 435 20.73 8.21 7.06
N GLY A 436 19.89 9.20 6.79
CA GLY A 436 20.25 10.40 6.01
C GLY A 436 19.96 11.74 6.66
N HIS A 437 19.35 11.82 7.85
CA HIS A 437 19.28 13.09 8.59
C HIS A 437 20.60 13.45 9.28
N GLY A 438 21.62 13.74 8.46
CA GLY A 438 22.57 14.79 8.70
C GLY A 438 22.11 16.02 7.92
N GLN A 439 21.24 16.83 8.51
CA GLN A 439 20.82 18.12 7.95
C GLN A 439 22.06 18.94 7.54
N ARG A 440 22.34 18.99 6.24
CA ARG A 440 22.90 20.19 5.60
C ARG A 440 21.73 21.05 5.14
N SER A 441 21.13 21.77 6.10
CA SER A 441 20.56 23.07 5.76
C SER A 441 21.72 24.05 5.69
N CYS A 442 22.33 24.17 4.51
CA CYS A 442 23.13 25.32 4.14
C CYS A 442 22.79 25.66 2.69
N HIS A 443 22.03 26.75 2.53
CA HIS A 443 21.86 27.57 1.33
C HIS A 443 21.30 26.92 0.06
N ALA A 444 20.08 27.30 -0.32
CA ALA A 444 19.83 28.41 -1.23
C ALA A 444 18.41 28.94 -1.02
#